data_AF-A0A0M6YJI5-F1
#
_entry.id   AF-A0A0M6YJI5-F1
#
_cell.length_a   1.000
_cell.length_b   1.000
_cell.length_c   1.000
_cell.angle_alpha   90.00
_cell.angle_beta   90.00
_cell.angle_gamma   90.00
#
_symmetry.space_group_name_H-M   'P 1'
#
loop_
_entity.id
_entity.type
_entity.pdbx_description
1 polymer ?
#
loop_
_entity_poly.entity_id
_entity_poly.type
_entity_poly.pdbx_seq_one_letter_code
_entity_poly.pdbx_strand_id
1 'polypeptide(L)'
;MKEDMKHALPFMLALMLAGPASAACYADYKAKQDNPLQLHYGIIEIPQSACDPSSAADELRSRLGDGWQLLQVMSVFGDEGLEQRKASAGDYFLRY
;
A
#
# COMPACT_ATOMS: atom_id res chain seq x y z
N MET A 1 -1.28 -33.93 -57.66
CA MET A 1 0.08 -33.44 -57.37
C MET A 1 -0.04 -31.92 -57.38
N LYS A 2 -0.17 -31.33 -56.17
CA LYS A 2 0.81 -30.37 -55.57
C LYS A 2 0.94 -29.16 -56.48
N GLU A 3 0.59 -27.94 -56.05
CA GLU A 3 1.44 -27.16 -55.14
C GLU A 3 0.63 -26.21 -54.24
N ASP A 4 0.76 -26.45 -52.93
CA ASP A 4 1.05 -25.48 -51.87
C ASP A 4 0.06 -24.34 -51.57
N MET A 5 -0.97 -24.72 -50.81
CA MET A 5 -1.64 -23.88 -49.81
C MET A 5 -0.62 -23.28 -48.84
N LYS A 6 -0.05 -22.11 -49.17
CA LYS A 6 0.75 -21.30 -48.26
C LYS A 6 -0.20 -20.52 -47.38
N HIS A 7 -0.52 -21.14 -46.25
CA HIS A 7 -1.38 -20.66 -45.18
C HIS A 7 -1.10 -19.18 -44.87
N ALA A 8 -1.99 -18.30 -45.32
CA ALA A 8 -2.07 -16.94 -44.82
C ALA A 8 -2.59 -17.02 -43.38
N LEU A 9 -1.68 -17.19 -42.43
CA LEU A 9 -2.00 -17.13 -41.01
C LEU A 9 -2.19 -15.65 -40.64
N PRO A 10 -3.42 -15.16 -40.35
CA PRO A 10 -3.55 -13.82 -39.83
C PRO A 10 -2.91 -13.81 -38.44
N PHE A 11 -1.81 -13.09 -38.31
CA PHE A 11 -1.16 -12.80 -37.04
C PHE A 11 -2.08 -11.87 -36.24
N MET A 12 -3.04 -12.44 -35.50
CA MET A 12 -3.79 -11.70 -34.50
C MET A 12 -2.84 -11.33 -33.36
N LEU A 13 -2.34 -10.10 -33.40
CA LEU A 13 -1.61 -9.49 -32.30
C LEU A 13 -2.62 -9.15 -31.19
N ALA A 14 -2.77 -10.04 -30.22
CA ALA A 14 -3.51 -9.75 -28.99
C ALA A 14 -2.72 -8.71 -28.17
N LEU A 15 -3.13 -7.44 -28.24
CA LEU A 15 -2.65 -6.42 -27.30
C LEU A 15 -3.18 -6.79 -25.91
N MET A 16 -2.33 -7.41 -25.09
CA MET A 16 -2.59 -7.47 -23.66
C MET A 16 -2.46 -6.05 -23.11
N LEU A 17 -3.58 -5.46 -22.72
CA LEU A 17 -3.57 -4.26 -21.89
C LEU A 17 -2.97 -4.67 -20.54
N ALA A 18 -1.66 -4.54 -20.40
CA ALA A 18 -1.02 -4.51 -19.10
C ALA A 18 -1.53 -3.24 -18.40
N GLY A 19 -2.58 -3.41 -17.59
CA GLY A 19 -3.02 -2.36 -16.67
C GLY A 19 -1.89 -2.01 -15.70
N PRO A 20 -1.88 -0.80 -15.13
CA PRO A 20 -0.92 -0.45 -14.11
C PRO A 20 -1.03 -1.46 -12.96
N ALA A 21 0.06 -2.15 -12.65
CA ALA A 21 0.15 -2.92 -11.42
C ALA A 21 0.13 -1.91 -10.26
N SER A 22 -1.04 -1.67 -9.68
CA SER A 22 -1.15 -0.93 -8.43
C SER A 22 -0.46 -1.75 -7.35
N ALA A 23 0.77 -1.38 -7.02
CA ALA A 23 1.41 -1.88 -5.80
C ALA A 23 0.53 -1.49 -4.60
N ALA A 24 0.60 -2.22 -3.50
CA ALA A 24 0.07 -1.70 -2.23
C ALA A 24 1.05 -0.65 -1.68
N CYS A 25 0.55 0.33 -0.92
CA CYS A 25 1.41 1.28 -0.22
C CYS A 25 1.05 1.30 1.26
N TYR A 26 2.07 1.24 2.09
CA TYR A 26 1.93 1.22 3.53
C TYR A 26 2.73 2.34 4.15
N ALA A 27 2.23 2.88 5.25
CA ALA A 27 2.99 3.74 6.13
C ALA A 27 3.05 3.11 7.51
N ASP A 28 4.23 3.14 8.12
CA ASP A 28 4.38 2.87 9.53
C ASP A 28 4.51 4.17 10.31
N TYR A 29 3.95 4.18 11.52
CA TYR A 29 3.77 5.41 12.27
C TYR A 29 3.81 5.19 13.76
N LYS A 30 3.97 6.30 14.48
CA LYS A 30 3.77 6.40 15.92
C LYS A 30 2.58 7.30 16.20
N ALA A 31 1.76 6.90 17.16
CA ALA A 31 0.64 7.71 17.63
C ALA A 31 0.58 7.73 19.16
N LYS A 32 -0.09 8.74 19.70
CA LYS A 32 -0.34 8.91 21.13
C LYS A 32 -1.81 9.15 21.45
N GLN A 33 -2.22 8.79 22.65
CA GLN A 33 -3.41 9.30 23.31
C GLN A 33 -2.96 10.08 24.53
N ASP A 34 -3.67 11.15 24.88
CA ASP A 34 -3.44 11.91 26.10
C ASP A 34 -4.50 11.55 27.16
N ASN A 35 -4.11 11.58 28.44
CA ASN A 35 -4.99 11.41 29.61
C ASN A 35 -5.82 10.10 29.66
N PRO A 36 -5.21 8.92 29.93
CA PRO A 36 -3.79 8.70 30.26
C PRO A 36 -2.90 8.69 29.01
N LEU A 37 -1.60 8.99 29.20
CA LEU A 37 -0.64 8.92 28.09
C LEU A 37 -0.47 7.47 27.64
N GLN A 38 -0.84 7.19 26.40
CA GLN A 38 -0.59 5.91 25.74
C GLN A 38 0.15 6.15 24.43
N LEU A 39 0.98 5.19 24.03
CA LEU A 39 1.75 5.23 22.79
C LEU A 39 1.59 3.90 22.07
N HIS A 40 1.56 3.94 20.74
CA HIS A 40 1.73 2.73 19.95
C HIS A 40 2.46 3.02 18.63
N TYR A 41 2.97 1.92 18.07
CA TYR A 41 3.43 1.83 16.69
C TYR A 41 2.36 1.10 15.87
N GLY A 42 2.10 1.55 14.65
CA GLY A 42 1.11 0.94 13.78
C GLY A 42 1.56 0.93 12.33
N ILE A 43 0.87 0.12 11.53
CA ILE A 43 1.00 0.09 10.07
C ILE A 43 -0.38 0.28 9.48
N ILE A 44 -0.47 1.08 8.43
CA ILE A 44 -1.71 1.39 7.73
C ILE A 44 -1.47 1.27 6.24
N GLU A 45 -2.43 0.67 5.53
CA GLU A 45 -2.47 0.74 4.07
C GLU A 45 -3.04 2.09 3.65
N ILE A 46 -2.35 2.78 2.75
CA ILE A 46 -2.74 4.10 2.25
C ILE A 46 -2.91 4.06 0.73
N PRO A 47 -3.76 4.93 0.15
CA PRO A 47 -3.94 4.97 -1.28
C PRO A 47 -2.62 5.33 -1.97
N GLN A 48 -2.43 4.83 -3.19
CA GLN A 48 -1.20 5.13 -3.95
C GLN A 48 -0.99 6.63 -4.21
N SER A 49 -2.06 7.42 -4.26
CA SER A 49 -1.99 8.88 -4.35
C SER A 49 -1.35 9.53 -3.12
N ALA A 50 -1.27 8.83 -1.99
CA ALA A 50 -0.67 9.29 -0.76
C ALA A 50 0.64 8.56 -0.41
N CYS A 51 1.24 7.84 -1.37
CA CYS A 51 2.46 7.05 -1.16
C CYS A 51 3.74 7.90 -1.07
N ASP A 52 3.70 8.93 -0.23
CA ASP A 52 4.84 9.75 0.20
C ASP A 52 4.63 10.17 1.66
N PRO A 53 5.70 10.51 2.39
CA PRO A 53 5.60 10.79 3.83
C PRO A 53 4.66 11.95 4.21
N SER A 54 4.55 12.98 3.36
CA SER A 54 3.71 14.15 3.64
C SER A 54 2.24 13.79 3.47
N SER A 55 1.87 13.25 2.31
CA SER A 55 0.48 12.87 2.02
C SER A 55 0.01 11.73 2.92
N ALA A 56 0.89 10.78 3.25
CA ALA A 56 0.62 9.76 4.25
C ALA A 56 0.24 10.39 5.59
N ALA A 57 1.00 11.40 6.06
CA ALA A 57 0.68 12.03 7.34
C ALA A 57 -0.71 12.67 7.35
N ASP A 58 -1.16 13.25 6.23
CA ASP A 58 -2.52 13.81 6.12
C ASP A 58 -3.60 12.71 6.10
N GLU A 59 -3.38 11.61 5.37
CA GLU A 59 -4.25 10.43 5.40
C GLU A 59 -4.37 9.86 6.82
N LEU A 60 -3.24 9.69 7.52
CA LEU A 60 -3.22 9.18 8.89
C LEU A 60 -3.95 10.11 9.85
N ARG A 61 -3.76 11.43 9.77
CA ARG A 61 -4.49 12.37 10.62
C ARG A 61 -6.00 12.30 10.42
N SER A 62 -6.45 12.00 9.20
CA SER A 62 -7.88 11.84 8.90
C SER A 62 -8.45 10.49 9.34
N ARG A 63 -7.63 9.43 9.37
CA ARG A 63 -8.09 8.05 9.60
C ARG A 63 -7.90 7.56 11.03
N LEU A 64 -6.91 8.07 11.76
CA LEU A 64 -6.71 7.68 13.15
C LEU A 64 -7.93 8.06 14.00
N GLY A 65 -8.57 7.05 14.56
CA GLY A 65 -9.74 7.18 15.42
C GLY A 65 -9.40 7.00 16.90
N ASP A 66 -10.43 6.77 17.72
CA ASP A 66 -10.32 6.41 19.14
C ASP A 66 -9.56 7.41 20.03
N GLY A 67 -9.30 8.63 19.56
CA GLY A 67 -8.50 9.63 20.29
C GLY A 67 -6.98 9.50 20.06
N TRP A 68 -6.55 8.62 19.16
CA TRP A 68 -5.15 8.58 18.71
C TRP A 68 -4.78 9.82 17.90
N GLN A 69 -3.63 10.40 18.23
CA GLN A 69 -3.02 11.52 17.55
C GLN A 69 -1.72 11.07 16.90
N LEU A 70 -1.58 11.32 15.60
CA LEU A 70 -0.34 11.05 14.88
C LEU A 70 0.82 11.85 15.51
N LEU A 71 1.88 11.13 15.90
CA LEU A 71 3.14 11.74 16.30
C LEU A 71 4.06 11.90 15.10
N GLN A 72 4.26 10.81 14.35
CA GLN A 72 5.23 10.78 13.27
C GLN A 72 4.97 9.61 12.32
N VAL A 73 5.11 9.86 11.02
CA VAL A 73 5.29 8.82 10.00
C VAL A 73 6.75 8.39 9.98
N MET A 74 7.02 7.10 10.20
CA MET A 74 8.37 6.55 10.26
C MET A 74 8.93 6.27 8.87
N SER A 75 8.14 5.64 8.01
CA SER A 75 8.48 5.32 6.63
C SER A 75 7.21 5.10 5.80
N VAL A 76 7.39 5.13 4.48
CA VAL A 76 6.39 4.70 3.49
C VAL A 76 7.06 3.62 2.63
N PHE A 77 6.37 2.51 2.39
CA PHE A 77 6.95 1.31 1.78
C PHE A 77 5.91 0.46 1.02
N GLY A 78 6.38 -0.43 0.14
CA GLY A 78 5.55 -1.38 -0.61
C GLY A 78 5.33 -2.70 0.12
N ASP A 79 4.75 -3.68 -0.57
CA ASP A 79 4.43 -5.00 0.00
C ASP A 79 5.66 -5.74 0.55
N GLU A 80 6.85 -5.52 -0.02
CA GLU A 80 8.08 -6.16 0.43
C GLU A 80 8.45 -5.87 1.90
N GLY A 81 7.96 -4.76 2.46
CA GLY A 81 8.25 -4.32 3.83
C GLY A 81 7.22 -4.73 4.88
N LEU A 82 6.07 -5.27 4.46
CA LEU A 82 4.90 -5.40 5.34
C LEU A 82 5.06 -6.50 6.39
N GLU A 83 5.37 -7.72 5.95
CA GLU A 83 5.40 -8.89 6.84
C GLU A 83 6.43 -8.75 7.96
N GLN A 84 7.58 -8.12 7.68
CA GLN A 84 8.65 -7.92 8.64
C GLN A 84 8.25 -7.01 9.81
N ARG A 85 7.26 -6.12 9.60
CA ARG A 85 6.84 -5.11 10.58
C ARG A 85 5.56 -5.48 11.33
N LYS A 86 4.86 -6.52 10.88
CA LYS A 86 3.58 -7.00 11.43
C LYS A 86 3.63 -7.23 12.93
N ALA A 87 4.64 -7.97 13.40
CA ALA A 87 4.80 -8.27 14.82
C ALA A 87 5.04 -7.00 15.68
N SER A 88 5.74 -6.00 15.14
CA SER A 88 5.99 -4.74 15.83
C SER A 88 4.72 -3.88 15.97
N ALA A 89 3.82 -3.95 14.99
CA ALA A 89 2.55 -3.21 15.00
C ALA A 89 1.48 -3.86 15.89
N GLY A 90 1.55 -5.17 16.12
CA GLY A 90 0.62 -5.89 17.00
C GLY A 90 -0.85 -5.61 16.64
N ASP A 91 -1.63 -5.16 17.62
CA ASP A 91 -3.05 -4.83 17.46
C ASP A 91 -3.32 -3.65 16.51
N TYR A 92 -2.29 -2.91 16.10
CA TYR A 92 -2.36 -1.76 15.20
C TYR A 92 -1.82 -2.06 13.79
N PHE A 93 -1.65 -3.33 13.46
CA PHE A 93 -1.35 -3.77 12.10
C PHE A 93 -2.62 -3.68 11.21
N LEU A 94 -2.61 -2.76 10.25
CA LEU A 94 -3.68 -2.53 9.27
C LEU A 94 -5.07 -2.28 9.90
N ARG A 95 -5.09 -1.71 11.11
CA ARG A 95 -6.32 -1.50 11.89
C ARG A 95 -7.11 -0.27 11.45
N TYR A 96 -6.40 0.82 11.13
CA TYR A 96 -6.97 2.11 10.73
C TYR A 96 -6.85 2.29 9.23
#